data_AF-A0A7G9S2L1-F1
#
_entry.id   AF-A0A7G9S2L1-F1
#
_cell.length_a   1.000
_cell.length_b   1.000
_cell.length_c   1.000
_cell.angle_alpha   90.00
_cell.angle_beta   90.00
_cell.angle_gamma   90.00
#
_symmetry.space_group_name_H-M   'P 1'
#
loop_
_entity.id
_entity.type
_entity.pdbx_description
1 polymer ?
#
loop_
_entity_poly.entity_id
_entity_poly.type
_entity_poly.pdbx_seq_one_letter_code
_entity_poly.pdbx_strand_id
1 'polypeptide(L)'
;MSHTSINRPSHPKLARIFDDAMQRGFEVRYADEHQVVIYKRNRWGCGGILLLILLGIVTVLIVPIILLLLGVLAPGGQVITYTLKPNGKIKKKQRAARN
;
A
#
# COMPACT_ATOMS: atom_id res chain seq x y z
N MET A 1 -10.26 -42.88 8.89
CA MET A 1 -10.56 -41.75 7.98
C MET A 1 -11.80 -42.12 7.21
N SER A 2 -12.94 -41.54 7.59
CA SER A 2 -14.24 -41.79 6.95
C SER A 2 -14.25 -41.21 5.54
N HIS A 3 -14.45 -42.06 4.53
CA HIS A 3 -14.80 -41.64 3.17
C HIS A 3 -16.18 -40.97 3.23
N THR A 4 -16.24 -39.67 3.46
CA THR A 4 -17.48 -38.92 3.29
C THR A 4 -17.75 -38.77 1.80
N SER A 5 -18.76 -39.50 1.32
CA SER A 5 -19.26 -39.38 -0.04
C SER A 5 -19.70 -37.94 -0.29
N ILE A 6 -19.13 -37.31 -1.31
CA ILE A 6 -19.58 -35.99 -1.77
C ILE A 6 -20.88 -36.21 -2.53
N ASN A 7 -22.02 -36.01 -1.86
CA ASN A 7 -23.33 -36.08 -2.50
C ASN A 7 -23.83 -34.67 -2.77
N ARG A 8 -24.33 -34.45 -3.99
CA ARG A 8 -24.98 -33.19 -4.34
C ARG A 8 -26.25 -33.05 -3.48
N PRO A 9 -26.43 -31.93 -2.77
CA PRO A 9 -27.63 -31.71 -1.95
C PRO A 9 -28.89 -31.63 -2.81
N SER A 10 -30.01 -32.16 -2.34
CA SER A 10 -31.31 -32.06 -3.01
C SER A 10 -31.95 -30.68 -2.77
N HIS A 11 -31.56 -29.99 -1.69
CA HIS A 11 -32.06 -28.66 -1.40
C HIS A 11 -31.57 -27.61 -2.42
N PRO A 12 -32.46 -26.85 -3.08
CA PRO A 12 -32.12 -26.04 -4.25
C PRO A 12 -31.11 -24.93 -3.98
N LYS A 13 -31.08 -24.36 -2.77
CA LYS A 13 -30.08 -23.34 -2.40
C LYS A 13 -28.69 -23.93 -2.23
N LEU A 14 -28.58 -25.11 -1.61
CA LEU A 14 -27.30 -25.77 -1.38
C LEU A 14 -26.75 -26.39 -2.67
N ALA A 15 -27.63 -26.95 -3.50
CA ALA A 15 -27.29 -27.43 -4.85
C ALA A 15 -26.65 -26.33 -5.70
N ARG A 16 -27.21 -25.11 -5.69
CA ARG A 16 -26.63 -23.96 -6.42
C ARG A 16 -25.23 -23.59 -5.92
N ILE A 17 -25.01 -23.61 -4.61
CA ILE A 17 -23.70 -23.29 -4.01
C ILE A 17 -22.68 -24.38 -4.37
N PHE A 18 -23.09 -25.65 -4.34
CA PHE A 18 -22.28 -26.77 -4.79
C PHE A 18 -21.90 -26.65 -6.26
N ASP A 19 -22.88 -26.37 -7.13
CA ASP A 19 -22.66 -26.23 -8.57
C ASP A 19 -21.75 -25.03 -8.90
N ASP A 20 -21.96 -23.86 -8.28
CA ASP A 20 -21.12 -22.67 -8.46
C ASP A 20 -19.69 -22.92 -7.97
N ALA A 21 -19.52 -23.64 -6.86
CA ALA A 21 -18.21 -24.01 -6.34
C ALA A 21 -17.46 -24.97 -7.27
N MET A 22 -18.16 -25.97 -7.82
CA MET A 22 -17.61 -26.91 -8.80
C MET A 22 -17.24 -26.20 -10.10
N GLN A 23 -18.08 -25.29 -10.61
CA GLN A 23 -17.81 -24.50 -11.81
C GLN A 23 -16.58 -23.58 -11.64
N ARG A 24 -16.37 -23.02 -10.45
CA ARG A 24 -15.20 -22.17 -10.15
C ARG A 24 -13.93 -22.97 -9.85
N GLY A 25 -14.00 -24.31 -9.88
CA GLY A 25 -12.88 -25.18 -9.57
C GLY A 25 -12.45 -25.12 -8.09
N PHE A 26 -13.37 -24.82 -7.18
CA PHE A 26 -13.11 -24.90 -5.75
C PHE A 26 -13.15 -26.35 -5.27
N GLU A 27 -12.37 -26.65 -4.23
CA GLU A 27 -12.28 -27.99 -3.68
C GLU A 27 -13.42 -28.20 -2.66
N VAL A 28 -14.38 -29.06 -3.00
CA VAL A 28 -15.48 -29.41 -2.08
C VAL A 28 -14.99 -30.52 -1.15
N ARG A 29 -14.91 -30.23 0.15
CA ARG A 29 -14.41 -31.19 1.16
C ARG A 29 -15.51 -32.08 1.71
N TYR A 30 -16.73 -31.55 1.79
CA TYR A 30 -17.89 -32.24 2.34
C TYR A 30 -19.16 -31.63 1.75
N ALA A 31 -20.12 -32.47 1.37
CA ALA A 31 -21.44 -32.03 0.92
C ALA A 31 -22.50 -33.06 1.31
N ASP A 32 -23.55 -32.60 1.99
CA ASP A 32 -24.74 -33.37 2.34
C ASP A 32 -26.01 -32.50 2.23
N GLU A 33 -27.16 -33.03 2.66
CA GLU A 33 -28.44 -32.32 2.62
C GLU A 33 -28.51 -31.10 3.57
N HIS A 34 -27.61 -31.00 4.54
CA HIS A 34 -27.63 -29.96 5.58
C HIS A 34 -26.56 -28.89 5.35
N GLN A 35 -25.41 -29.23 4.75
CA GLN A 35 -24.27 -28.35 4.62
C GLN A 35 -23.35 -28.69 3.42
N VAL A 36 -22.71 -27.65 2.88
CA VAL A 36 -21.69 -27.76 1.83
C VAL A 36 -20.44 -27.01 2.29
N VAL A 37 -19.32 -27.72 2.38
CA VAL A 37 -18.03 -27.20 2.86
C VAL A 37 -17.06 -27.09 1.67
N ILE A 38 -16.71 -25.84 1.34
CA ILE A 38 -15.87 -25.51 0.20
C ILE A 38 -14.55 -24.92 0.69
N TYR A 39 -13.43 -25.45 0.18
CA TYR A 39 -12.11 -24.90 0.42
C TYR A 39 -11.70 -23.99 -0.76
N LYS A 40 -11.50 -22.70 -0.44
CA LYS A 40 -11.01 -21.69 -1.38
C LYS A 40 -9.57 -21.33 -1.05
N ARG A 41 -8.62 -21.73 -1.90
CA ARG A 41 -7.21 -21.35 -1.75
C ARG A 41 -7.06 -19.86 -2.09
N ASN A 42 -6.71 -19.05 -1.09
CA ASN A 42 -6.55 -17.61 -1.29
C ASN A 42 -5.27 -17.32 -2.10
N ARG A 43 -5.39 -16.69 -3.27
CA ARG A 43 -4.25 -16.39 -4.17
C ARG A 43 -3.60 -15.03 -3.92
N TRP A 44 -3.92 -14.38 -2.80
CA TRP A 44 -3.49 -13.01 -2.49
C TRP A 44 -1.98 -12.85 -2.23
N GLY A 45 -1.25 -13.95 -2.01
CA GLY A 45 0.17 -13.91 -1.63
C GLY A 45 1.07 -13.20 -2.64
N CYS A 46 0.96 -13.50 -3.94
CA CYS A 46 1.86 -12.89 -4.93
C CYS A 46 1.47 -11.46 -5.32
N GLY A 47 0.16 -11.16 -5.39
CA GLY A 47 -0.30 -9.82 -5.79
C GLY A 47 0.07 -8.75 -4.77
N GLY A 48 -0.05 -9.06 -3.48
CA GLY A 48 0.33 -8.13 -2.40
C GLY A 48 1.84 -7.83 -2.39
N ILE A 49 2.69 -8.83 -2.62
CA ILE A 49 4.14 -8.65 -2.68
C ILE A 49 4.53 -7.78 -3.88
N LEU A 50 3.92 -8.02 -5.04
CA LEU A 50 4.21 -7.26 -6.25
C LEU A 50 3.81 -5.78 -6.11
N LEU A 51 2.68 -5.52 -5.42
CA LEU A 51 2.25 -4.17 -5.07
C LEU A 51 3.26 -3.47 -4.14
N LEU A 52 3.76 -4.16 -3.12
CA LEU A 52 4.75 -3.61 -2.17
C LEU A 52 6.07 -3.27 -2.86
N ILE A 53 6.54 -4.14 -3.77
CA ILE A 53 7.75 -3.89 -4.57
C ILE A 53 7.55 -2.64 -5.44
N LEU A 54 6.41 -2.54 -6.12
CA LEU A 54 6.09 -1.38 -6.96
C LEU A 54 6.07 -0.08 -6.14
N LEU A 55 5.44 -0.12 -4.96
CA LEU A 55 5.38 1.03 -4.05
C LEU A 55 6.77 1.46 -3.59
N GLY A 56 7.65 0.49 -3.28
CA GLY A 56 9.04 0.70 -2.90
C GLY A 56 9.86 1.38 -4.00
N ILE A 57 9.77 0.90 -5.24
CA ILE A 57 10.47 1.50 -6.39
C ILE A 57 10.02 2.95 -6.60
N VAL A 58 8.71 3.19 -6.53
CA VAL A 58 8.13 4.53 -6.67
C VAL A 58 8.60 5.46 -5.57
N THR A 59 8.63 5.02 -4.31
CA THR A 59 9.11 5.85 -3.20
C THR A 59 10.61 6.15 -3.30
N VAL A 60 11.43 5.18 -3.69
CA VAL A 60 12.88 5.39 -3.89
C VAL A 60 13.18 6.41 -4.98
N LEU A 61 12.32 6.57 -5.98
CA LEU A 61 12.49 7.59 -7.02
C LEU A 61 11.86 8.94 -6.64
N ILE A 62 10.63 8.94 -6.12
CA ILE A 62 9.88 10.17 -5.86
C ILE A 62 10.42 10.93 -4.65
N VAL A 63 10.73 10.24 -3.55
CA VAL A 63 11.20 10.87 -2.31
C VAL A 63 12.48 11.69 -2.52
N PRO A 64 13.55 11.18 -3.15
CA PRO A 64 14.74 12.00 -3.39
C PRO A 64 14.45 13.17 -4.33
N ILE A 65 13.58 13.02 -5.34
CA ILE A 65 13.19 14.14 -6.22
C ILE A 65 12.51 15.25 -5.41
N ILE A 66 11.58 14.91 -4.52
CA ILE A 66 10.89 15.88 -3.66
C ILE A 66 11.91 16.56 -2.72
N LEU A 67 12.80 15.79 -2.09
CA LEU A 67 13.85 16.34 -1.23
C LEU A 67 14.79 17.27 -2.00
N LEU A 68 15.12 16.95 -3.26
CA LEU A 68 15.97 17.77 -4.11
C LEU A 68 15.25 19.08 -4.47
N LEU A 69 13.97 19.02 -4.84
CA LEU A 69 13.16 20.21 -5.10
C LEU A 69 13.04 21.10 -3.86
N LEU A 70 12.76 20.53 -2.69
CA LEU A 70 12.70 21.27 -1.43
C LEU A 70 14.07 21.83 -1.01
N GLY A 71 15.15 21.07 -1.25
CA GLY A 71 16.52 21.49 -0.98
C GLY A 71 16.98 22.65 -1.86
N VAL A 72 16.56 22.68 -3.13
CA VAL A 72 16.80 23.81 -4.05
C VAL A 72 16.01 25.06 -3.63
N LEU A 73 14.84 24.87 -3.01
CA LEU A 73 14.00 25.95 -2.48
C LEU A 73 14.44 26.46 -1.11
N ALA A 74 15.32 25.76 -0.40
CA ALA A 74 15.92 26.23 0.84
C ALA A 74 17.15 27.09 0.49
N PRO A 75 17.06 28.43 0.49
CA PRO A 75 18.23 29.25 0.26
C PRO A 75 19.24 28.92 1.36
N GLY A 76 20.47 28.56 0.98
CA GLY A 76 21.59 28.40 1.91
C GLY A 76 21.56 29.55 2.92
N GLY A 77 21.67 29.21 4.20
CA GLY A 77 21.26 30.08 5.33
C GLY A 77 21.61 31.55 5.10
N GLN A 78 20.71 32.48 5.41
CA GLN A 78 20.97 33.89 5.15
C GLN A 78 21.58 34.55 6.39
N VAL A 79 22.73 35.22 6.23
CA VAL A 79 23.29 36.08 7.28
C VAL A 79 22.62 37.44 7.19
N ILE A 80 21.86 37.78 8.23
CA ILE A 80 21.26 39.10 8.39
C ILE A 80 22.08 39.86 9.42
N THR A 81 22.78 40.92 9.00
CA THR A 81 23.54 41.79 9.90
C THR A 81 22.78 43.09 10.13
N TYR A 82 22.57 43.43 11.40
CA TYR A 82 22.04 44.73 11.82
C TYR A 82 23.18 45.57 12.38
N THR A 83 23.43 46.73 11.77
CA THR A 83 24.49 47.65 12.22
C THR A 83 23.87 48.93 12.73
N LEU A 84 24.22 49.33 13.96
CA LEU A 84 23.81 50.60 14.55
C LEU A 84 24.74 51.71 14.05
N LYS A 85 24.18 52.72 13.39
CA LYS A 85 24.97 53.89 12.96
C LYS A 85 25.11 54.91 14.09
N PRO A 86 26.14 55.79 14.04
CA PRO A 86 26.35 56.83 15.06
C PRO A 86 25.17 57.80 15.24
N ASN A 87 24.25 57.87 14.27
CA ASN A 87 23.04 58.69 14.30
C ASN A 87 21.81 57.95 14.84
N GLY A 88 21.99 56.79 15.49
CA GLY A 88 20.91 55.99 16.08
C GLY A 88 20.08 55.17 15.08
N LYS A 89 20.35 55.25 13.77
CA LYS A 89 19.60 54.50 12.74
C LYS A 89 20.16 53.08 12.56
N ILE A 90 19.28 52.08 12.51
CA ILE A 90 19.64 50.68 12.25
C ILE A 90 19.71 50.44 10.73
N LYS A 91 20.82 49.90 10.24
CA LYS A 91 20.96 49.46 8.84
C LYS A 91 20.97 47.93 8.77
N LYS A 92 20.04 47.36 7.99
CA LYS A 92 19.97 45.92 7.68
C LYS A 92 20.80 45.62 6.43
N LYS A 93 21.66 44.61 6.48
CA LYS A 93 22.29 43.99 5.31
C LYS A 93 21.98 42.50 5.32
N GLN A 94 21.44 41.98 4.22
CA GLN A 94 21.26 40.54 3.98
C GLN A 94 22.30 40.07 2.99
N ARG A 95 23.00 38.98 3.32
CA ARG A 95 23.89 38.24 2.41
C ARG A 95 23.61 36.75 2.57
N ALA A 96 23.74 35.99 1.49
CA ALA A 96 23.77 34.53 1.59
C ALA A 96 24.97 34.10 2.46
N ALA A 97 24.80 33.16 3.39
CA ALA A 97 25.90 32.52 4.08
C ALA A 97 26.64 31.68 3.03
N ARG A 98 27.77 32.20 2.57
CA ARG A 98 28.74 31.41 1.81
C ARG A 98 29.69 30.84 2.87
N ASN A 99 29.66 29.52 3.06
CA ASN A 99 30.74 28.82 3.78
C ASN A 99 32.05 29.00 3.02
#